data_AF-A0A929IMR4-F1
#
_entry.id   AF-A0A929IMR4-F1
#
_cell.length_a   1.000
_cell.length_b   1.000
_cell.length_c   1.000
_cell.angle_alpha   90.00
_cell.angle_beta   90.00
_cell.angle_gamma   90.00
#
_symmetry.space_group_name_H-M   'P 1'
#
loop_
_entity.id
_entity.type
_entity.pdbx_description
1 polymer ?
#
loop_
_entity_poly.entity_id
_entity_poly.type
_entity_poly.pdbx_seq_one_letter_code
_entity_poly.pdbx_strand_id
1 'polypeptide(L)'
;MQKNKTTGLMAVAAVAAVFSIATVATGEPKSGYLSAEPETQAMQDDDFSNPAMLIADYGGELWSTREGEANKSCEDCHGDAEESMKGVKTRYPAYYEAWGKMINIELRVNECRKDNQKAKPWKYESKEMQGMASFIGYQSRGLPVAVDIGGKATPFFKKGKEFYYQRRGQMDMACSHCHEDNAGN
;
A
#
# COMPACT_ATOMS: atom_id res chain seq x y z
N MET A 1 -55.93 56.73 -8.26
CA MET A 1 -55.51 55.45 -8.89
C MET A 1 -54.00 55.47 -9.04
N GLN A 2 -53.27 54.71 -8.23
CA GLN A 2 -52.02 54.04 -8.59
C GLN A 2 -51.54 53.26 -7.35
N LYS A 3 -51.51 51.93 -7.50
CA LYS A 3 -51.12 50.96 -6.48
C LYS A 3 -49.60 50.77 -6.59
N ASN A 4 -48.83 51.15 -5.57
CA ASN A 4 -47.43 50.74 -5.45
C ASN A 4 -47.39 49.39 -4.71
N LYS A 5 -47.10 48.32 -5.46
CA LYS A 5 -46.76 47.00 -4.92
C LYS A 5 -45.27 46.98 -4.63
N THR A 6 -44.90 46.99 -3.36
CA THR A 6 -43.52 46.74 -2.91
C THR A 6 -43.38 45.24 -2.65
N THR A 7 -42.69 44.55 -3.55
CA THR A 7 -42.39 43.12 -3.44
C THR A 7 -41.23 42.95 -2.46
N GLY A 8 -41.49 42.40 -1.27
CA GLY A 8 -40.47 42.07 -0.29
C GLY A 8 -39.74 40.78 -0.64
N LEU A 9 -38.43 40.86 -0.89
CA LEU A 9 -37.54 39.72 -1.05
C LEU A 9 -37.06 39.29 0.34
N MET A 10 -37.56 38.17 0.88
CA MET A 10 -36.99 37.54 2.07
C MET A 10 -35.75 36.74 1.64
N ALA A 11 -34.56 37.19 2.05
CA ALA A 11 -33.33 36.45 1.90
C ALA A 11 -33.25 35.36 2.99
N VAL A 12 -33.27 34.09 2.58
CA VAL A 12 -32.98 32.95 3.45
C VAL A 12 -31.46 32.78 3.50
N ALA A 13 -30.85 33.08 4.64
CA ALA A 13 -29.42 32.87 4.87
C ALA A 13 -29.16 31.37 5.13
N ALA A 14 -28.54 30.69 4.17
CA ALA A 14 -28.04 29.33 4.36
C ALA A 14 -26.72 29.38 5.15
N VAL A 15 -26.72 28.84 6.37
CA VAL A 15 -25.51 28.66 7.17
C VAL A 15 -24.81 27.40 6.66
N ALA A 16 -23.75 27.59 5.86
CA ALA A 16 -22.86 26.50 5.48
C ALA A 16 -21.94 26.17 6.68
N ALA A 17 -22.12 24.99 7.27
CA ALA A 17 -21.21 24.47 8.27
C ALA A 17 -19.88 24.11 7.60
N VAL A 18 -18.84 24.91 7.86
CA VAL A 18 -17.48 24.63 7.43
C VAL A 18 -16.90 23.56 8.35
N PHE A 19 -16.86 22.31 7.88
CA PHE A 19 -16.04 21.29 8.50
C PHE A 19 -14.57 21.57 8.15
N SER A 20 -13.87 22.28 9.02
CA SER A 20 -12.41 22.38 8.95
C SER A 20 -11.80 21.04 9.35
N ILE A 21 -11.39 20.26 8.35
CA ILE A 21 -10.40 19.21 8.57
C ILE A 21 -9.10 19.94 8.93
N ALA A 22 -8.65 19.81 10.18
CA ALA A 22 -7.34 20.31 10.58
C ALA A 22 -6.26 19.51 9.81
N THR A 23 -5.76 20.09 8.73
CA THR A 23 -4.53 19.67 8.07
C THR A 23 -3.36 20.06 8.97
N VAL A 24 -2.79 19.11 9.69
CA VAL A 24 -1.43 19.24 10.21
C VAL A 24 -0.51 19.32 9.00
N ALA A 25 0.21 20.43 8.86
CA ALA A 25 1.08 20.72 7.72
C ALA A 25 2.39 19.93 7.82
N THR A 26 2.33 18.63 7.55
CA THR A 26 3.49 17.92 7.01
C THR A 26 3.52 18.25 5.53
N GLY A 27 4.67 18.59 4.96
CA GLY A 27 4.78 18.83 3.51
C GLY A 27 4.30 17.63 2.67
N GLU A 28 4.32 17.77 1.33
CA GLU A 28 3.96 16.63 0.47
C GLU A 28 4.85 15.41 0.77
N PRO A 29 4.27 14.18 0.83
CA PRO A 29 5.03 12.96 1.05
C PRO A 29 6.14 12.82 0.01
N LYS A 30 7.37 12.62 0.47
CA LYS A 30 8.55 12.41 -0.37
C LYS A 30 9.00 10.96 -0.33
N SER A 31 9.46 10.45 -1.47
CA SER A 31 10.14 9.15 -1.50
C SER A 31 11.44 9.23 -0.70
N GLY A 32 11.75 8.19 0.08
CA GLY A 32 13.04 8.08 0.77
C GLY A 32 14.25 8.07 -0.18
N TYR A 33 14.02 7.75 -1.47
CA TYR A 33 14.99 7.95 -2.55
C TYR A 33 15.62 9.34 -2.52
N LEU A 34 14.82 10.39 -2.27
CA LEU A 34 15.29 11.78 -2.25
C LEU A 34 16.18 12.11 -1.05
N SER A 35 16.23 11.23 -0.06
CA SER A 35 17.10 11.35 1.12
C SER A 35 18.37 10.51 1.00
N ALA A 36 18.49 9.67 -0.04
CA ALA A 36 19.66 8.83 -0.28
C ALA A 36 20.80 9.61 -0.97
N GLU A 37 22.04 9.16 -0.76
CA GLU A 37 23.21 9.70 -1.47
C GLU A 37 23.12 9.42 -2.98
N PRO A 38 23.74 10.26 -3.84
CA PRO A 38 23.68 10.10 -5.30
C PRO A 38 24.10 8.71 -5.79
N GLU A 39 25.07 8.08 -5.14
CA GLU A 39 25.54 6.74 -5.47
C GLU A 39 24.50 5.66 -5.18
N THR A 40 23.72 5.83 -4.09
CA THR A 40 22.62 4.93 -3.74
C THR A 40 21.42 5.14 -4.68
N GLN A 41 21.16 6.38 -5.05
CA GLN A 41 20.16 6.74 -6.06
C GLN A 41 20.48 6.09 -7.41
N ALA A 42 21.72 6.26 -7.89
CA ALA A 42 22.18 5.68 -9.15
C ALA A 42 22.07 4.14 -9.17
N MET A 43 22.32 3.48 -8.03
CA MET A 43 22.12 2.03 -7.90
C MET A 43 20.64 1.62 -8.05
N GLN A 44 19.71 2.43 -7.56
CA GLN A 44 18.28 2.15 -7.68
C GLN A 44 17.73 2.45 -9.09
N ASP A 45 18.33 3.40 -9.79
CA ASP A 45 17.93 3.85 -11.14
C ASP A 45 18.30 2.87 -12.26
N ASP A 46 19.23 1.96 -12.01
CA ASP A 46 19.70 0.96 -12.97
C ASP A 46 19.40 -0.46 -12.48
N ASP A 47 18.56 -1.19 -13.21
CA ASP A 47 18.14 -2.54 -12.83
C ASP A 47 19.32 -3.53 -12.76
N PHE A 48 20.34 -3.33 -13.58
CA PHE A 48 21.53 -4.18 -13.56
C PHE A 48 22.36 -3.96 -12.28
N SER A 49 22.47 -2.72 -11.83
CA SER A 49 23.19 -2.35 -10.61
C SER A 49 22.37 -2.58 -9.33
N ASN A 50 21.05 -2.65 -9.44
CA ASN A 50 20.15 -2.81 -8.30
C ASN A 50 20.14 -4.26 -7.77
N PRO A 51 20.70 -4.55 -6.58
CA PRO A 51 20.76 -5.91 -6.06
C PRO A 51 19.39 -6.53 -5.76
N ALA A 52 18.34 -5.71 -5.63
CA ALA A 52 16.98 -6.21 -5.46
C ALA A 52 16.45 -6.94 -6.69
N MET A 53 17.00 -6.68 -7.89
CA MET A 53 16.56 -7.35 -9.12
C MET A 53 16.85 -8.85 -9.09
N LEU A 54 17.94 -9.28 -8.45
CA LEU A 54 18.21 -10.71 -8.24
C LEU A 54 17.13 -11.40 -7.38
N ILE A 55 16.50 -10.67 -6.46
CA ILE A 55 15.42 -11.17 -5.62
C ILE A 55 14.10 -11.20 -6.40
N ALA A 56 13.84 -10.18 -7.22
CA ALA A 56 12.68 -10.15 -8.11
C ALA A 56 12.74 -11.25 -9.17
N ASP A 57 13.90 -11.49 -9.79
CA ASP A 57 14.12 -12.57 -10.76
C ASP A 57 13.85 -13.94 -10.13
N TYR A 58 14.35 -14.17 -8.92
CA TYR A 58 14.04 -15.39 -8.16
C TYR A 58 12.53 -15.54 -7.91
N GLY A 59 11.82 -14.44 -7.65
CA GLY A 59 10.36 -14.45 -7.56
C GLY A 59 9.69 -14.83 -8.88
N GLY A 60 10.25 -14.40 -10.02
CA GLY A 60 9.81 -14.80 -11.36
C GLY A 60 10.00 -16.31 -11.61
N GLU A 61 11.12 -16.88 -11.19
CA GLU A 61 11.32 -18.34 -11.26
C GLU A 61 10.26 -19.09 -10.44
N LEU A 62 9.97 -18.60 -9.22
CA LEU A 62 8.94 -19.18 -8.36
C LEU A 62 7.53 -19.06 -8.96
N TRP A 63 7.25 -18.00 -9.72
CA TRP A 63 5.94 -17.78 -10.36
C TRP A 63 5.55 -18.91 -11.31
N SER A 64 6.53 -19.39 -12.08
CA SER A 64 6.37 -20.47 -13.07
C SER A 64 6.61 -21.86 -12.49
N THR A 65 7.16 -21.96 -11.27
CA THR A 65 7.45 -23.24 -10.63
C THR A 65 6.17 -23.91 -10.14
N ARG A 66 5.92 -25.15 -10.58
CA ARG A 66 4.81 -25.99 -10.09
C ARG A 66 5.15 -26.55 -8.73
N GLU A 67 4.28 -26.35 -7.75
CA GLU A 67 4.47 -26.84 -6.38
C GLU A 67 3.18 -27.39 -5.75
N GLY A 68 3.37 -28.04 -4.60
CA GLY A 68 2.30 -28.59 -3.77
C GLY A 68 1.64 -29.82 -4.36
N GLU A 69 0.66 -30.38 -3.64
CA GLU A 69 -0.04 -31.60 -4.07
C GLU A 69 -0.86 -31.37 -5.35
N ALA A 70 -1.26 -30.12 -5.64
CA ALA A 70 -1.97 -29.79 -6.86
C ALA A 70 -1.06 -29.73 -8.10
N ASN A 71 0.27 -29.71 -7.92
CA ASN A 71 1.25 -29.57 -8.99
C ASN A 71 0.97 -28.38 -9.94
N LYS A 72 0.66 -27.23 -9.34
CA LYS A 72 0.31 -25.98 -10.04
C LYS A 72 1.29 -24.87 -9.71
N SER A 73 1.62 -24.04 -10.69
CA SER A 73 2.35 -22.78 -10.51
C SER A 73 1.38 -21.61 -10.29
N CYS A 74 1.90 -20.43 -9.95
CA CYS A 74 1.09 -19.22 -9.91
C CYS A 74 0.61 -18.85 -11.32
N GLU A 75 1.50 -18.99 -12.30
CA GLU A 75 1.26 -18.76 -13.72
C GLU A 75 0.11 -19.61 -14.29
N ASP A 76 -0.08 -20.85 -13.83
CA ASP A 76 -1.19 -21.70 -14.29
C ASP A 76 -2.58 -21.07 -14.06
N CYS A 77 -2.72 -20.22 -13.05
CA CYS A 77 -3.99 -19.59 -12.69
C CYS A 77 -4.04 -18.11 -13.10
N HIS A 78 -2.89 -17.43 -13.04
CA HIS A 78 -2.80 -15.98 -13.22
C HIS A 78 -2.22 -15.57 -14.58
N GLY A 79 -1.60 -16.49 -15.31
CA GLY A 79 -0.93 -16.22 -16.58
C GLY A 79 0.34 -15.39 -16.40
N ASP A 80 0.65 -14.59 -17.42
CA ASP A 80 1.79 -13.67 -17.40
C ASP A 80 1.64 -12.64 -16.27
N ALA A 81 2.66 -12.53 -15.42
CA ALA A 81 2.67 -11.61 -14.30
C ALA A 81 2.75 -10.14 -14.75
N GLU A 82 3.42 -9.84 -15.86
CA GLU A 82 3.55 -8.47 -16.36
C GLU A 82 2.18 -7.86 -16.71
N GLU A 83 1.26 -8.70 -17.19
CA GLU A 83 -0.12 -8.32 -17.47
C GLU A 83 -1.00 -8.44 -16.23
N SER A 84 -0.99 -9.60 -15.58
CA SER A 84 -1.97 -9.95 -14.55
C SER A 84 -1.71 -9.30 -13.20
N MET A 85 -0.45 -9.00 -12.86
CA MET A 85 -0.06 -8.41 -11.57
C MET A 85 0.17 -6.90 -11.66
N LYS A 86 0.00 -6.28 -12.84
CA LYS A 86 0.13 -4.84 -13.02
C LYS A 86 -0.84 -4.05 -12.14
N GLY A 87 -0.27 -3.18 -11.29
CA GLY A 87 -1.04 -2.37 -10.34
C GLY A 87 -1.65 -3.16 -9.19
N VAL A 88 -1.36 -4.45 -9.03
CA VAL A 88 -1.84 -5.21 -7.87
C VAL A 88 -1.19 -4.68 -6.59
N LYS A 89 0.14 -4.48 -6.59
CA LYS A 89 0.86 -4.01 -5.40
C LYS A 89 0.40 -2.63 -4.91
N THR A 90 0.00 -1.73 -5.81
CA THR A 90 -0.39 -0.36 -5.44
C THR A 90 -1.68 -0.28 -4.63
N ARG A 91 -2.49 -1.34 -4.66
CA ARG A 91 -3.79 -1.42 -3.99
C ARG A 91 -3.76 -2.20 -2.67
N TYR A 92 -2.61 -2.76 -2.30
CA TYR A 92 -2.44 -3.52 -1.06
C TYR A 92 -1.67 -2.72 0.01
N PRO A 93 -2.00 -2.87 1.31
CA PRO A 93 -2.94 -3.82 1.90
C PRO A 93 -4.41 -3.57 1.54
N ALA A 94 -5.21 -4.64 1.43
CA ALA A 94 -6.62 -4.57 1.03
C ALA A 94 -7.52 -5.33 2.02
N TYR A 95 -8.79 -4.93 2.13
CA TYR A 95 -9.75 -5.64 2.97
C TYR A 95 -10.15 -6.97 2.33
N TYR A 96 -9.94 -8.07 3.04
CA TYR A 96 -10.30 -9.40 2.60
C TYR A 96 -11.57 -9.90 3.29
N GLU A 97 -12.65 -9.99 2.52
CA GLU A 97 -13.99 -10.33 3.01
C GLU A 97 -14.03 -11.69 3.71
N ALA A 98 -13.35 -12.70 3.15
CA ALA A 98 -13.38 -14.05 3.71
C ALA A 98 -12.82 -14.12 5.14
N TRP A 99 -11.90 -13.21 5.51
CA TRP A 99 -11.30 -13.16 6.85
C TRP A 99 -11.81 -11.98 7.68
N GLY A 100 -12.59 -11.08 7.08
CA GLY A 100 -13.05 -9.85 7.69
C GLY A 100 -11.92 -8.91 8.15
N LYS A 101 -10.75 -8.96 7.50
CA LYS A 101 -9.51 -8.26 7.92
C LYS A 101 -8.75 -7.68 6.73
N MET A 102 -7.90 -6.68 6.99
CA MET A 102 -6.88 -6.25 6.02
C MET A 102 -5.82 -7.34 5.85
N ILE A 103 -5.44 -7.63 4.61
CA ILE A 103 -4.32 -8.50 4.26
C ILE A 103 -3.35 -7.76 3.36
N ASN A 104 -2.08 -8.11 3.42
CA ASN A 104 -1.06 -7.67 2.47
C ASN A 104 -0.82 -8.74 1.38
N ILE A 105 0.13 -8.47 0.49
CA ILE A 105 0.45 -9.37 -0.63
C ILE A 105 0.99 -10.70 -0.11
N GLU A 106 1.80 -10.68 0.94
CA GLU A 106 2.43 -11.86 1.52
C GLU A 106 1.39 -12.84 2.08
N LEU A 107 0.38 -12.30 2.78
CA LEU A 107 -0.77 -13.09 3.25
C LEU A 107 -1.60 -13.62 2.08
N ARG A 108 -1.81 -12.83 1.02
CA ARG A 108 -2.53 -13.27 -0.18
C ARG A 108 -1.80 -14.39 -0.91
N VAL A 109 -0.48 -14.28 -1.07
CA VAL A 109 0.37 -15.32 -1.67
C VAL A 109 0.23 -16.62 -0.86
N ASN A 110 0.40 -16.57 0.46
CA ASN A 110 0.29 -17.76 1.30
C ASN A 110 -1.11 -18.40 1.29
N GLU A 111 -2.16 -17.60 1.14
CA GLU A 111 -3.52 -18.11 0.97
C GLU A 111 -3.68 -18.84 -0.36
N CYS A 112 -3.20 -18.28 -1.48
CA CYS A 112 -3.16 -18.99 -2.77
C CYS A 112 -2.34 -20.29 -2.70
N ARG A 113 -1.18 -20.27 -2.03
CA ARG A 113 -0.34 -21.47 -1.86
C ARG A 113 -1.09 -22.58 -1.12
N LYS A 114 -1.70 -22.23 0.01
CA LYS A 114 -2.43 -23.19 0.84
C LYS A 114 -3.67 -23.73 0.14
N ASP A 115 -4.49 -22.84 -0.43
CA ASP A 115 -5.83 -23.21 -0.86
C ASP A 115 -5.86 -23.70 -2.31
N ASN A 116 -4.99 -23.21 -3.19
CA ASN A 116 -4.97 -23.58 -4.62
C ASN A 116 -3.83 -24.54 -4.96
N GLN A 117 -2.61 -24.26 -4.50
CA GLN A 117 -1.47 -25.16 -4.78
C GLN A 117 -1.42 -26.37 -3.84
N LYS A 118 -2.13 -26.31 -2.71
CA LYS A 118 -2.01 -27.29 -1.61
C LYS A 118 -0.55 -27.44 -1.17
N ALA A 119 0.16 -26.31 -1.13
CA ALA A 119 1.55 -26.21 -0.72
C ALA A 119 1.63 -25.66 0.70
N LYS A 120 2.74 -25.98 1.38
CA LYS A 120 3.04 -25.39 2.68
C LYS A 120 3.20 -23.86 2.51
N PRO A 121 2.57 -23.04 3.38
CA PRO A 121 2.84 -21.61 3.40
C PRO A 121 4.32 -21.34 3.62
N TRP A 122 4.86 -20.37 2.89
CA TRP A 122 6.20 -19.87 3.15
C TRP A 122 6.23 -19.11 4.47
N LYS A 123 7.40 -19.09 5.13
CA LYS A 123 7.59 -18.22 6.29
C LYS A 123 7.52 -16.77 5.80
N TYR A 124 7.00 -15.88 6.64
CA TYR A 124 6.67 -14.51 6.24
C TYR A 124 7.89 -13.71 5.70
N GLU A 125 9.07 -13.91 6.29
CA GLU A 125 10.32 -13.28 5.85
C GLU A 125 11.28 -14.27 5.16
N SER A 126 10.75 -15.34 4.55
CA SER A 126 11.61 -16.27 3.80
C SER A 126 12.05 -15.67 2.46
N LYS A 127 13.15 -16.21 1.90
CA LYS A 127 13.65 -15.82 0.59
C LYS A 127 12.57 -15.96 -0.48
N GLU A 128 11.77 -17.02 -0.41
CA GLU A 128 10.67 -17.27 -1.35
C GLU A 128 9.58 -16.21 -1.27
N MET A 129 9.16 -15.84 -0.05
CA MET A 129 8.13 -14.82 0.14
C MET A 129 8.63 -13.44 -0.30
N GLN A 130 9.87 -13.07 0.07
CA GLN A 130 10.48 -11.82 -0.34
C GLN A 130 10.70 -11.74 -1.85
N GLY A 131 11.11 -12.85 -2.47
CA GLY A 131 11.24 -12.97 -3.93
C GLY A 131 9.91 -12.74 -4.63
N MET A 132 8.88 -13.50 -4.25
CA MET A 132 7.54 -13.38 -4.85
C MET A 132 6.93 -11.99 -4.63
N ALA A 133 7.04 -11.41 -3.43
CA ALA A 133 6.51 -10.07 -3.15
C ALA A 133 7.26 -8.98 -3.94
N SER A 134 8.59 -9.10 -4.08
CA SER A 134 9.40 -8.20 -4.91
C SER A 134 9.00 -8.31 -6.38
N PHE A 135 8.84 -9.53 -6.90
CA PHE A 135 8.42 -9.78 -8.27
C PHE A 135 7.04 -9.20 -8.58
N ILE A 136 6.03 -9.43 -7.72
CA ILE A 136 4.69 -8.83 -7.86
C ILE A 136 4.77 -7.30 -7.78
N GLY A 137 5.60 -6.77 -6.87
CA GLY A 137 5.81 -5.33 -6.71
C GLY A 137 6.42 -4.69 -7.95
N TYR A 138 7.39 -5.36 -8.57
CA TYR A 138 8.07 -4.91 -9.78
C TYR A 138 7.09 -4.67 -10.94
N GLN A 139 6.06 -5.51 -11.09
CA GLN A 139 5.01 -5.34 -12.12
C GLN A 139 4.19 -4.06 -11.97
N SER A 140 4.30 -3.39 -10.82
CA SER A 140 3.58 -2.15 -10.51
C SER A 140 4.50 -0.92 -10.45
N ARG A 141 5.78 -1.05 -10.83
CA ARG A 141 6.75 0.05 -10.80
C ARG A 141 6.26 1.24 -11.64
N GLY A 142 6.43 2.45 -11.10
CA GLY A 142 6.01 3.70 -11.74
C GLY A 142 4.52 4.05 -11.61
N LEU A 143 3.70 3.14 -11.05
CA LEU A 143 2.28 3.42 -10.81
C LEU A 143 2.08 4.08 -9.43
N PRO A 144 1.07 4.97 -9.29
CA PRO A 144 0.78 5.61 -8.01
C PRO A 144 0.23 4.61 -6.99
N VAL A 145 0.66 4.74 -5.73
CA VAL A 145 0.09 4.00 -4.59
C VAL A 145 -1.34 4.49 -4.36
N ALA A 146 -2.29 3.56 -4.29
CA ALA A 146 -3.73 3.84 -4.23
C ALA A 146 -4.43 2.83 -3.30
N VAL A 147 -4.01 2.79 -2.04
CA VAL A 147 -4.60 1.91 -1.01
C VAL A 147 -5.92 2.50 -0.51
N ASP A 148 -6.96 1.67 -0.43
CA ASP A 148 -8.25 2.09 0.13
C ASP A 148 -8.21 2.16 1.66
N ILE A 149 -8.59 3.32 2.20
CA ILE A 149 -8.69 3.60 3.64
C ILE A 149 -10.15 3.83 4.09
N GLY A 150 -11.09 3.81 3.15
CA GLY A 150 -12.53 3.99 3.36
C GLY A 150 -13.25 2.71 3.77
N GLY A 151 -14.58 2.83 3.91
CA GLY A 151 -15.47 1.70 4.15
C GLY A 151 -15.01 0.74 5.26
N LYS A 152 -14.82 -0.54 4.90
CA LYS A 152 -14.40 -1.59 5.84
C LYS A 152 -12.93 -1.47 6.27
N ALA A 153 -12.09 -0.75 5.51
CA ALA A 153 -10.69 -0.51 5.86
C ALA A 153 -10.53 0.59 6.94
N THR A 154 -11.51 1.49 7.08
CA THR A 154 -11.47 2.62 8.03
C THR A 154 -11.08 2.25 9.47
N PRO A 155 -11.67 1.23 10.14
CA PRO A 155 -11.26 0.88 11.49
C PRO A 155 -9.79 0.41 11.57
N PHE A 156 -9.28 -0.28 10.55
CA PHE A 156 -7.89 -0.73 10.50
C PHE A 156 -6.94 0.45 10.26
N PHE A 157 -7.31 1.35 9.36
CA PHE A 157 -6.55 2.57 9.12
C PHE A 157 -6.46 3.44 10.38
N LYS A 158 -7.58 3.65 11.08
CA LYS A 158 -7.59 4.39 12.37
C LYS A 158 -6.68 3.76 13.41
N LYS A 159 -6.71 2.43 13.54
CA LYS A 159 -5.82 1.69 14.44
C LYS A 159 -4.35 1.83 14.03
N GLY A 160 -4.04 1.77 12.74
CA GLY A 160 -2.70 2.01 12.23
C GLY A 160 -2.22 3.44 12.49
N LYS A 161 -3.10 4.43 12.34
CA LYS A 161 -2.81 5.83 12.66
C LYS A 161 -2.54 6.01 14.15
N GLU A 162 -3.40 5.49 15.02
CA GLU A 162 -3.14 5.48 16.46
C GLU A 162 -1.81 4.79 16.78
N PHE A 163 -1.53 3.68 16.10
CA PHE A 163 -0.27 2.98 16.27
C PHE A 163 0.94 3.87 15.91
N TYR A 164 0.87 4.59 14.80
CA TYR A 164 1.93 5.47 14.30
C TYR A 164 2.31 6.59 15.29
N TYR A 165 1.32 7.17 15.98
CA TYR A 165 1.52 8.27 16.93
C TYR A 165 1.75 7.82 18.39
N GLN A 166 1.55 6.54 18.70
CA GLN A 166 1.74 6.03 20.05
C GLN A 166 3.23 5.80 20.35
N ARG A 167 3.67 6.37 21.47
CA ARG A 167 5.01 6.17 22.03
C ARG A 167 5.17 4.77 22.61
N ARG A 168 6.33 4.13 22.35
CA ARG A 168 6.62 2.77 22.80
C ARG A 168 8.09 2.57 23.14
N GLY A 169 8.35 1.53 23.94
CA GLY A 169 9.68 1.13 24.36
C GLY A 169 10.28 2.03 25.43
N GLN A 170 11.47 1.67 25.91
CA GLN A 170 12.17 2.41 26.96
C GLN A 170 12.51 3.86 26.56
N MET A 171 12.66 4.13 25.26
CA MET A 171 12.96 5.45 24.73
C MET A 171 11.74 6.37 24.61
N ASP A 172 10.53 5.87 24.88
CA ASP A 172 9.26 6.62 24.79
C ASP A 172 9.08 7.34 23.43
N MET A 173 9.38 6.66 22.33
CA MET A 173 9.32 7.22 20.97
C MET A 173 8.17 6.66 20.14
N ALA A 174 7.64 7.49 19.24
CA ALA A 174 6.63 7.14 18.23
C ALA A 174 7.22 7.28 16.82
N CYS A 175 6.55 6.73 15.80
CA CYS A 175 7.01 6.83 14.41
C CYS A 175 7.10 8.29 13.94
N SER A 176 6.13 9.13 14.37
CA SER A 176 6.06 10.54 14.03
C SER A 176 7.29 11.33 14.50
N HIS A 177 7.87 11.00 15.65
CA HIS A 177 9.02 11.77 16.17
C HIS A 177 10.22 11.77 15.20
N CYS A 178 10.43 10.69 14.44
CA CYS A 178 11.55 10.62 13.49
C CYS A 178 11.09 10.85 12.04
N HIS A 179 9.95 10.29 11.65
CA HIS A 179 9.50 10.28 10.25
C HIS A 179 8.51 11.41 9.89
N GLU A 180 8.13 12.25 10.85
CA GLU A 180 7.29 13.44 10.65
C GLU A 180 8.02 14.68 11.19
N ASP A 181 8.33 14.70 12.49
CA ASP A 181 8.90 15.87 13.19
C ASP A 181 10.35 16.15 12.78
N ASN A 182 11.09 15.11 12.37
CA ASN A 182 12.53 15.18 12.08
C ASN A 182 12.90 14.58 10.71
N ALA A 183 11.96 14.46 9.79
CA ALA A 183 12.25 13.93 8.46
C ALA A 183 13.20 14.87 7.68
N GLY A 184 14.42 14.40 7.42
CA GLY A 184 15.43 15.16 6.67
C GLY A 184 16.27 16.16 7.48
N ASN A 185 16.17 16.13 8.81
CA ASN A 185 17.04 16.88 9.73
C ASN A 185 18.44 16.25 9.86
#